data_AF-A0A915NA22-F1
#
_entry.id   AF-A0A915NA22-F1
#
_cell.length_a   1.000
_cell.length_b   1.000
_cell.length_c   1.000
_cell.angle_alpha   90.00
_cell.angle_beta   90.00
_cell.angle_gamma   90.00
#
_symmetry.space_group_name_H-M   'P 1'
#
loop_
_entity.id
_entity.type
_entity.pdbx_description
1 polymer ?
#
loop_
_entity_poly.entity_id
_entity_poly.type
_entity_poly.pdbx_seq_one_letter_code
_entity_poly.pdbx_strand_id
1 'polypeptide(L)'
;YPEEFSNHNIRQITRVYPKGSRVDSSNYMPLIFWNCGCQMSAINLQTPDLPNQINFALFEMNAKCGYIAKPACMSEPNLSFSPFELDRIENVVSFF
;
A
#
# COMPACT_ATOMS: atom_id res chain seq x y z
N TYR A 1 -8.09 -12.02 -8.86
CA TYR A 1 -9.29 -11.35 -8.35
C TYR A 1 -8.89 -10.17 -7.46
N PRO A 2 -8.57 -9.02 -8.06
CA PRO A 2 -8.08 -7.86 -7.30
C PRO A 2 -9.14 -7.22 -6.40
N GLU A 3 -10.41 -7.26 -6.80
CA GLU A 3 -11.52 -6.78 -5.98
C GLU A 3 -11.72 -7.64 -4.73
N GLU A 4 -11.64 -8.97 -4.84
CA GLU A 4 -11.69 -9.89 -3.68
C GLU A 4 -10.56 -9.59 -2.69
N PHE A 5 -9.37 -9.32 -3.19
CA PHE A 5 -8.22 -8.98 -2.36
C PHE A 5 -8.37 -7.61 -1.68
N SER A 6 -8.90 -6.61 -2.40
CA SER A 6 -9.24 -5.31 -1.81
C SER A 6 -10.31 -5.44 -0.71
N ASN A 7 -11.36 -6.23 -0.97
CA ASN A 7 -12.43 -6.49 -0.01
C ASN A 7 -11.93 -7.23 1.23
N HIS A 8 -11.00 -8.18 1.07
CA HIS A 8 -10.33 -8.83 2.19
C HIS A 8 -9.64 -7.81 3.10
N ASN A 9 -8.92 -6.84 2.52
CA ASN A 9 -8.20 -5.80 3.25
C ASN A 9 -9.09 -4.77 3.96
N ILE A 10 -10.42 -4.81 3.78
CA ILE A 10 -11.36 -4.01 4.58
C ILE A 10 -11.46 -4.57 6.00
N ARG A 11 -11.42 -5.90 6.16
CA ARG A 11 -11.69 -6.58 7.45
C ARG A 11 -10.47 -7.31 8.02
N GLN A 12 -9.50 -7.62 7.19
CA GLN A 12 -8.32 -8.40 7.56
C GLN A 12 -7.05 -7.65 7.18
N ILE A 13 -5.94 -8.02 7.83
CA ILE A 13 -4.64 -7.40 7.63
C ILE A 13 -3.78 -8.28 6.73
N THR A 14 -3.23 -7.67 5.68
CA THR A 14 -2.25 -8.30 4.79
C THR A 14 -0.86 -7.68 4.97
N ARG A 15 0.14 -8.57 5.13
CA ARG A 15 1.55 -8.21 5.08
C ARG A 15 2.22 -8.76 3.82
N VAL A 16 2.95 -7.90 3.11
CA VAL A 16 3.69 -8.21 1.88
C VAL A 16 5.19 -8.02 2.13
N TYR A 17 6.02 -8.88 1.54
CA TYR A 17 7.48 -8.84 1.66
C TYR A 17 8.15 -8.95 0.29
N PRO A 18 9.42 -8.49 0.16
CA PRO A 18 10.19 -8.73 -1.04
C PRO A 18 10.39 -10.24 -1.24
N LYS A 19 10.35 -10.67 -2.51
CA LYS A 19 10.65 -12.06 -2.87
C LYS A 19 12.10 -12.39 -2.50
N GLY A 20 12.35 -13.58 -1.95
CA GLY A 20 13.70 -14.02 -1.55
C GLY A 20 14.75 -14.08 -2.66
N SER A 21 14.36 -14.00 -3.94
CA SER A 21 15.31 -13.88 -5.06
C SER A 21 16.01 -12.51 -5.12
N ARG A 22 15.54 -11.52 -4.37
CA ARG A 22 16.15 -10.19 -4.24
C ARG A 22 17.30 -10.22 -3.23
N VAL A 23 18.33 -11.00 -3.57
CA VAL A 23 19.52 -11.20 -2.72
C VAL A 23 20.35 -9.93 -2.55
N ASP A 24 20.18 -8.97 -3.46
CA ASP A 24 20.76 -7.63 -3.42
C ASP A 24 20.00 -6.65 -2.51
N SER A 25 18.95 -7.12 -1.82
CA SER A 25 18.05 -6.27 -1.02
C SER A 25 17.30 -5.20 -1.81
N SER A 26 17.18 -5.33 -3.13
CA SER A 26 16.32 -4.44 -3.94
C SER A 26 14.86 -4.46 -3.45
N ASN A 27 14.14 -3.35 -3.56
CA ASN A 27 12.73 -3.28 -3.18
C ASN A 27 11.78 -3.46 -4.37
N TYR A 28 10.55 -3.86 -4.07
CA TYR A 28 9.42 -3.75 -5.00
C TYR A 28 8.73 -2.39 -4.82
N MET A 29 7.88 -1.99 -5.76
CA MET A 29 7.09 -0.75 -5.63
C MET A 29 5.92 -0.94 -4.65
N PRO A 30 5.87 -0.26 -3.48
CA PRO A 30 4.82 -0.50 -2.47
C PRO A 30 3.44 -0.01 -2.90
N LEU A 31 3.36 1.02 -3.75
CA LEU A 31 2.12 1.61 -4.26
C LEU A 31 1.14 0.58 -4.82
N ILE A 32 1.64 -0.49 -5.46
CA ILE A 32 0.77 -1.51 -6.06
C ILE A 32 -0.06 -2.27 -5.01
N PHE A 33 0.50 -2.47 -3.82
CA PHE A 33 -0.15 -3.20 -2.72
C PHE A 33 -1.01 -2.26 -1.88
N TRP A 34 -0.53 -1.04 -1.65
CA TRP A 34 -1.30 0.05 -1.07
C TRP A 34 -2.56 0.34 -1.88
N ASN A 35 -2.50 0.38 -3.21
CA ASN A 35 -3.69 0.52 -4.06
C ASN A 35 -4.66 -0.66 -3.93
N CYS A 36 -4.23 -1.82 -3.43
CA CYS A 36 -5.12 -2.95 -3.11
C CYS A 36 -5.56 -2.98 -1.63
N GLY A 37 -5.18 -1.97 -0.84
CA GLY A 37 -5.55 -1.83 0.56
C GLY A 37 -4.67 -2.59 1.56
N CYS A 38 -3.55 -3.17 1.11
CA CYS A 38 -2.62 -3.85 2.02
C CYS A 38 -2.06 -2.86 3.05
N GLN A 39 -1.98 -3.31 4.30
CA GLN A 39 -1.62 -2.47 5.44
C GLN A 39 -0.14 -2.53 5.80
N MET A 40 0.56 -3.57 5.36
CA MET A 40 1.96 -3.75 5.72
C MET A 40 2.76 -4.17 4.50
N SER A 41 3.13 -3.20 3.67
CA SER A 41 4.06 -3.39 2.55
C SER A 41 5.50 -3.25 3.04
N ALA A 42 6.07 -4.35 3.54
CA ALA A 42 7.42 -4.35 4.09
C ALA A 42 8.47 -4.19 2.97
N ILE A 43 9.41 -3.28 3.18
CA ILE A 43 10.55 -3.02 2.32
C ILE A 43 11.87 -3.12 3.12
N ASN A 44 12.98 -3.23 2.42
CA ASN A 44 14.34 -3.21 2.93
C ASN A 44 14.79 -1.76 3.16
N LEU A 45 14.80 -1.31 4.42
CA LEU A 45 15.20 0.07 4.78
C LEU A 45 16.68 0.36 4.55
N GLN A 46 17.54 -0.67 4.51
CA GLN A 46 18.97 -0.53 4.25
C GLN A 46 19.30 -0.10 2.81
N THR A 47 18.34 -0.24 1.88
CA THR A 47 18.53 0.08 0.45
C THR A 47 17.87 1.44 0.15
N PRO A 48 18.62 2.50 -0.19
CA PRO A 48 18.07 3.84 -0.45
C PRO A 48 17.50 3.98 -1.89
N ASP A 49 16.74 3.00 -2.34
CA ASP A 49 16.12 2.99 -3.67
C ASP A 49 14.80 3.77 -3.71
N LEU A 50 14.23 3.94 -4.91
CA LEU A 50 13.00 4.70 -5.12
C LEU A 50 11.83 4.24 -4.24
N PRO A 51 11.53 2.93 -4.10
CA PRO A 51 10.53 2.45 -3.15
C PRO A 51 10.74 2.95 -1.71
N ASN A 52 11.98 2.95 -1.23
CA ASN A 52 12.30 3.42 0.11
C ASN A 52 12.13 4.94 0.23
N GLN A 53 12.52 5.71 -0.79
CA GLN A 53 12.30 7.16 -0.84
C GLN A 53 10.80 7.51 -0.77
N ILE A 54 9.96 6.78 -1.51
CA ILE A 54 8.50 6.94 -1.47
C ILE A 54 7.97 6.59 -0.07
N ASN A 55 8.43 5.48 0.52
CA ASN A 55 8.02 5.09 1.87
C ASN A 55 8.37 6.15 2.92
N PHE A 56 9.58 6.69 2.88
CA PHE A 56 10.00 7.77 3.78
C PHE A 56 9.18 9.05 3.58
N ALA A 57 9.04 9.51 2.33
CA ALA A 57 8.27 10.72 2.02
C ALA A 57 6.81 10.60 2.47
N LEU A 58 6.25 9.41 2.31
CA LEU A 58 4.88 9.14 2.69
C LEU A 58 4.69 9.14 4.21
N PHE A 59 5.44 8.32 4.94
CA PHE A 59 5.32 8.20 6.40
C PHE A 59 5.91 9.39 7.16
N GLU A 60 6.42 10.40 6.46
CA GLU A 60 6.64 11.74 7.03
C GLU A 60 5.33 12.45 7.39
N MET A 61 4.25 12.12 6.68
CA MET A 61 2.91 12.64 6.95
C MET A 61 2.36 12.14 8.30
N ASN A 62 1.24 12.73 8.74
CA ASN A 62 0.56 12.37 9.99
C ASN A 62 1.49 12.34 11.21
N ALA A 63 2.31 13.38 11.35
CA ALA A 63 3.27 13.57 12.44
C ALA A 63 4.27 12.43 12.63
N LYS A 64 4.66 11.73 11.55
CA LYS A 64 5.65 10.65 11.57
C LYS A 64 5.26 9.49 12.49
N CYS A 65 3.97 9.29 12.76
CA CYS A 65 3.52 8.25 13.68
C CYS A 65 3.60 6.83 13.08
N GLY A 66 3.94 6.71 11.79
CA GLY A 66 4.01 5.43 11.08
C GLY A 66 2.66 4.89 10.64
N TYR A 67 1.59 5.67 10.79
CA TYR A 67 0.24 5.32 10.33
C TYR A 67 -0.34 6.45 9.50
N ILE A 68 -1.05 6.08 8.44
CA ILE A 68 -1.85 7.00 7.63
C ILE A 68 -3.17 6.28 7.36
N ALA A 69 -4.30 7.00 7.34
CA ALA A 69 -5.62 6.39 7.18
C ALA A 69 -5.92 6.06 5.71
N LYS A 70 -6.52 4.89 5.44
CA LYS A 70 -7.06 4.57 4.11
C LYS A 70 -8.18 5.54 3.71
N PRO A 71 -8.30 5.85 2.40
CA PRO A 71 -9.49 6.49 1.86
C PRO A 71 -10.76 5.66 2.12
N ALA A 72 -11.90 6.33 2.26
CA ALA A 72 -13.18 5.71 2.58
C ALA A 72 -13.58 4.58 1.61
N CYS A 73 -13.27 4.73 0.32
CA CYS A 73 -13.54 3.71 -0.70
C CYS A 73 -12.80 2.38 -0.47
N MET A 74 -11.83 2.34 0.44
CA MET A 74 -11.03 1.16 0.77
C MET A 74 -11.21 0.70 2.22
N SER A 75 -12.02 1.41 3.02
CA SER A 75 -12.39 1.05 4.39
C SER A 75 -13.88 0.77 4.57
N GLU A 76 -14.74 1.27 3.67
CA GLU A 76 -16.19 1.12 3.76
C GLU A 76 -16.70 -0.02 2.88
N PRO A 77 -17.37 -1.05 3.44
CA PRO A 77 -17.88 -2.19 2.66
C PRO A 77 -18.90 -1.83 1.58
N ASN A 78 -19.56 -0.68 1.72
CA ASN A 78 -20.64 -0.24 0.83
C ASN A 78 -20.14 0.62 -0.35
N LEU A 79 -18.85 0.94 -0.39
CA LEU A 79 -18.24 1.68 -1.49
C LEU A 79 -17.48 0.70 -2.39
N SER A 80 -17.92 0.57 -3.64
CA SER A 80 -17.20 -0.23 -4.63
C SER A 80 -15.90 0.48 -5.03
N PHE A 81 -14.79 -0.24 -4.95
CA PHE A 81 -13.47 0.24 -5.36
C PHE A 81 -12.78 -0.83 -6.21
N SER A 82 -12.33 -0.41 -7.39
CA SER A 82 -11.48 -1.20 -8.25
C SER A 82 -10.11 -0.52 -8.37
N PRO A 83 -9.01 -1.19 -7.99
CA PRO A 83 -7.67 -0.60 -8.03
C PRO A 83 -7.15 -0.29 -9.45
N PHE A 84 -7.90 -0.66 -10.48
CA PHE A 84 -7.53 -0.50 -11.89
C PHE A 84 -8.47 0.43 -12.68
N GLU A 85 -9.51 0.98 -12.06
CA GLU A 85 -10.40 1.94 -12.71
C GLU A 85 -9.81 3.36 -12.64
N LEU A 86 -9.17 3.82 -13.72
CA LEU A 86 -8.51 5.12 -13.80
C LEU A 86 -9.46 6.33 -13.61
N ASP A 87 -10.75 6.19 -13.93
CA ASP A 87 -11.74 7.29 -13.96
C ASP A 87 -12.26 7.72 -12.57
N ARG A 88 -12.01 6.93 -11.51
CA ARG A 88 -12.41 7.29 -10.13
C ARG A 88 -11.23 7.67 -9.23
N ILE A 89 -10.00 7.60 -9.75
CA ILE A 89 -8.77 7.66 -8.96
C ILE A 89 -8.10 9.01 -9.17
N GLU A 90 -8.77 10.08 -8.75
CA GLU A 90 -8.03 11.25 -8.28
C GLU A 90 -7.56 10.93 -6.86
N ASN A 91 -6.31 10.46 -6.73
CA ASN A 91 -5.56 10.43 -5.48
C ASN A 91 -5.82 9.27 -4.49
N VAL A 92 -6.29 8.09 -4.93
CA VAL A 92 -6.40 6.94 -4.01
C VAL A 92 -5.04 6.28 -3.84
N VAL A 93 -4.22 6.86 -2.96
CA VAL A 93 -3.15 6.13 -2.29
C VAL A 93 -3.77 5.61 -0.99
N SER A 94 -3.90 4.29 -0.84
CA SER A 94 -4.40 3.69 0.39
C SER A 94 -3.28 3.41 1.35
N PHE A 95 -3.55 3.66 2.62
CA PHE A 95 -2.54 3.66 3.64
C PHE A 95 -2.98 2.87 4.85
N PHE A 96 -2.14 1.94 5.26
CA PHE A 96 -1.81 1.73 6.66
C PHE A 96 -0.32 1.42 6.76
#